data_AF-A0A974NB81-F1
#
_entry.id   AF-A0A974NB81-F1
#
_cell.length_a   1.000
_cell.length_b   1.000
_cell.length_c   1.000
_cell.angle_alpha   90.00
_cell.angle_beta   90.00
_cell.angle_gamma   90.00
#
_symmetry.space_group_name_H-M   'P 1'
#
loop_
_entity.id
_entity.type
_entity.pdbx_description
1 polymer ?
#
loop_
_entity_poly.entity_id
_entity_poly.type
_entity_poly.pdbx_seq_one_letter_code
_entity_poly.pdbx_strand_id
1 'polypeptide(L)'
;MGSRSLAVTQIDRCVLVLLESARTGAGLSVRALAERAGVARTRANDVLRGDRPMTLGEFVAIVRALGLAPVEVLREAEAQLITEARVSNLIEEEGSEEAARSRPDVVPMRRRGTLGRGLPLVDAPADLGEWDVAAHDPGTNPEAETEAFGAL
;
A
#
# COMPACT_ATOMS: atom_id res chain seq x y z
N MET A 1 25.59 12.12 -7.94
CA MET A 1 25.24 11.35 -6.72
C MET A 1 24.15 10.36 -7.09
N GLY A 2 24.37 9.05 -6.92
CA GLY A 2 23.37 8.03 -7.27
C GLY A 2 22.37 7.87 -6.14
N SER A 3 21.17 8.43 -6.28
CA SER A 3 20.05 8.12 -5.40
C SER A 3 19.51 6.73 -5.74
N ARG A 4 19.51 5.81 -4.76
CA ARG A 4 18.90 4.49 -4.91
C ARG A 4 17.39 4.67 -5.11
N SER A 5 16.84 4.10 -6.17
CA SER A 5 15.39 4.08 -6.37
C SER A 5 14.72 3.34 -5.22
N LEU A 6 13.52 3.77 -4.83
CA LEU A 6 12.68 3.01 -3.91
C LEU A 6 12.32 1.65 -4.53
N ALA A 7 12.10 0.66 -3.67
CA ALA A 7 11.60 -0.64 -4.07
C ALA A 7 10.08 -0.57 -4.25
N VAL A 8 9.55 -1.39 -5.16
CA VAL A 8 8.10 -1.56 -5.36
C VAL A 8 7.55 -2.39 -4.20
N THR A 9 6.57 -1.83 -3.51
CA THR A 9 5.93 -2.39 -2.31
C THR A 9 4.70 -3.25 -2.66
N GLN A 10 4.02 -3.83 -1.67
CA GLN A 10 2.78 -4.57 -1.90
C GLN A 10 1.63 -3.67 -2.38
N ILE A 11 1.47 -2.48 -1.80
CA ILE A 11 0.41 -1.56 -2.23
C ILE A 11 0.62 -1.12 -3.69
N ASP A 12 1.88 -0.92 -4.12
CA ASP A 12 2.18 -0.65 -5.52
C ASP A 12 1.70 -1.79 -6.44
N ARG A 13 1.87 -3.05 -6.01
CA ARG A 13 1.40 -4.21 -6.79
C ARG A 13 -0.13 -4.25 -6.89
N CYS A 14 -0.86 -4.01 -5.80
CA CYS A 14 -2.33 -3.95 -5.83
C CYS A 14 -2.81 -2.83 -6.78
N VAL A 15 -2.16 -1.65 -6.72
CA VAL A 15 -2.43 -0.56 -7.65
C VAL A 15 -2.17 -0.99 -9.10
N LEU A 16 -1.03 -1.64 -9.38
CA LEU A 16 -0.68 -2.08 -10.74
C LEU A 16 -1.70 -3.09 -11.30
N VAL A 17 -2.20 -4.01 -10.47
CA VAL A 17 -3.28 -4.94 -10.86
C VAL A 17 -4.53 -4.16 -11.28
N LEU A 18 -4.96 -3.18 -10.47
CA LEU A 18 -6.12 -2.34 -10.79
C LEU A 18 -5.94 -1.55 -12.09
N LEU A 19 -4.77 -0.94 -12.28
CA LEU A 19 -4.45 -0.19 -13.49
C LEU A 19 -4.45 -1.08 -14.72
N GLU A 20 -3.91 -2.29 -14.62
CA GLU A 20 -3.86 -3.24 -15.73
C GLU A 20 -5.25 -3.78 -16.09
N SER A 21 -6.07 -4.10 -15.10
CA SER A 21 -7.48 -4.47 -15.29
C SER A 21 -8.26 -3.35 -15.97
N ALA A 22 -8.13 -2.11 -15.49
CA ALA A 22 -8.80 -0.96 -16.07
C ALA A 22 -8.32 -0.67 -17.51
N ARG A 23 -7.01 -0.75 -17.75
CA ARG A 23 -6.42 -0.57 -19.10
C ARG A 23 -6.95 -1.60 -20.09
N THR A 24 -6.99 -2.87 -19.67
CA THR A 24 -7.50 -3.98 -20.49
C THR A 24 -8.99 -3.84 -20.74
N GLY A 25 -9.78 -3.51 -19.72
CA GLY A 25 -11.22 -3.24 -19.85
C GLY A 25 -11.52 -2.07 -20.79
N ALA A 26 -10.66 -1.06 -20.82
CA ALA A 26 -10.75 0.06 -21.77
C ALA A 26 -10.18 -0.25 -23.17
N GLY A 27 -9.63 -1.45 -23.39
CA GLY A 27 -9.03 -1.87 -24.68
C GLY A 27 -7.79 -1.06 -25.08
N LEU A 28 -7.11 -0.41 -24.14
CA LEU A 28 -5.99 0.49 -24.44
C LEU A 28 -4.67 -0.25 -24.47
N SER A 29 -3.84 0.00 -25.47
CA SER A 29 -2.44 -0.40 -25.41
C SER A 29 -1.66 0.46 -24.40
N VAL A 30 -0.55 -0.05 -23.87
CA VAL A 30 0.38 0.74 -23.02
C VAL A 30 0.86 2.00 -23.73
N ARG A 31 1.08 1.94 -25.06
CA ARG A 31 1.45 3.13 -25.86
C ARG A 31 0.35 4.19 -25.83
N ALA A 32 -0.89 3.79 -26.09
CA ALA A 32 -2.03 4.71 -26.10
C ALA A 32 -2.28 5.31 -24.71
N LEU A 33 -2.11 4.51 -23.65
CA LEU A 33 -2.21 5.00 -22.28
C LEU A 33 -1.11 6.02 -21.95
N ALA A 34 0.14 5.72 -22.30
CA ALA A 34 1.27 6.62 -22.07
C ALA A 34 1.07 7.98 -22.77
N GLU A 35 0.61 7.95 -24.03
CA GLU A 35 0.28 9.15 -24.79
C GLU A 35 -0.85 9.95 -24.14
N ARG A 36 -1.93 9.29 -23.72
CA ARG A 36 -3.04 9.94 -23.01
C ARG A 36 -2.62 10.55 -21.68
N ALA A 37 -1.72 9.88 -20.95
CA ALA A 37 -1.23 10.32 -19.65
C ALA A 37 -0.13 11.39 -19.75
N GLY A 38 0.41 11.67 -20.95
CA GLY A 38 1.56 12.57 -21.11
C GLY A 38 2.85 12.01 -20.49
N VAL A 39 2.97 10.69 -20.36
CA VAL A 39 4.13 10.00 -19.77
C VAL A 39 4.97 9.37 -20.88
N ALA A 40 6.30 9.43 -20.77
CA ALA A 40 7.19 8.79 -21.73
C ALA A 40 6.92 7.28 -21.81
N ARG A 41 6.86 6.71 -23.03
CA ARG A 41 6.50 5.30 -23.25
C ARG A 41 7.38 4.31 -22.47
N THR A 42 8.70 4.50 -22.47
CA THR A 42 9.62 3.62 -21.73
C THR A 42 9.32 3.69 -20.23
N ARG A 43 9.10 4.90 -19.71
CA ARG A 43 8.76 5.12 -18.30
C ARG A 43 7.44 4.45 -17.92
N ALA A 44 6.42 4.56 -18.77
CA ALA A 44 5.13 3.90 -18.56
C ALA A 44 5.27 2.36 -18.59
N ASN A 45 6.13 1.80 -19.44
CA ASN A 45 6.38 0.35 -19.45
C ASN A 45 7.07 -0.11 -18.17
N ASP A 46 8.14 0.57 -17.75
CA ASP A 46 8.88 0.22 -16.52
C ASP A 46 7.97 0.29 -15.29
N VAL A 47 7.13 1.32 -15.20
CA VAL A 47 6.19 1.50 -14.09
C VAL A 47 5.08 0.45 -14.12
N LEU A 48 4.41 0.24 -15.25
CA LEU A 48 3.27 -0.67 -15.33
C LEU A 48 3.66 -2.14 -15.17
N ARG A 49 4.92 -2.48 -15.42
CA ARG A 49 5.50 -3.80 -15.10
C ARG A 49 5.90 -3.96 -13.64
N GLY A 50 5.97 -2.85 -12.89
CA GLY A 50 6.51 -2.85 -11.53
C GLY A 50 8.04 -2.95 -11.48
N ASP A 51 8.75 -2.70 -12.58
CA ASP A 51 10.21 -2.67 -12.61
C ASP A 51 10.76 -1.44 -11.85
N ARG A 52 9.95 -0.38 -11.75
CA ARG A 52 10.27 0.85 -11.02
C ARG A 52 9.06 1.38 -10.26
N PRO A 53 9.27 2.02 -9.10
CA PRO A 53 8.22 2.78 -8.44
C PRO A 53 7.79 3.96 -9.33
N MET A 54 6.52 4.33 -9.19
CA MET A 54 5.98 5.53 -9.80
C MET A 54 5.93 6.67 -8.80
N THR A 55 6.08 7.89 -9.29
CA THR A 55 5.79 9.08 -8.52
C THR A 55 4.28 9.26 -8.38
N LEU A 56 3.84 10.03 -7.39
CA LEU A 56 2.42 10.39 -7.22
C LEU A 56 1.86 11.11 -8.46
N GLY A 57 2.67 11.95 -9.12
CA GLY A 57 2.27 12.63 -10.35
C GLY A 57 2.02 11.67 -11.51
N GLU A 58 2.89 10.67 -11.69
CA GLU A 58 2.71 9.62 -12.70
C GLU A 58 1.47 8.78 -12.40
N PHE A 59 1.26 8.42 -11.13
CA PHE A 59 0.05 7.72 -10.70
C PHE A 59 -1.22 8.50 -11.07
N VAL A 60 -1.32 9.76 -10.67
CA VAL A 60 -2.50 10.61 -10.95
C VAL A 60 -2.72 10.77 -12.45
N ALA A 61 -1.66 10.98 -13.23
CA ALA A 61 -1.75 11.13 -14.68
C ALA A 61 -2.29 9.84 -15.35
N ILE A 62 -1.75 8.68 -14.99
CA ILE A 62 -2.17 7.38 -15.53
C ILE A 62 -3.62 7.06 -15.14
N VAL A 63 -3.99 7.24 -13.87
CA VAL A 63 -5.35 6.97 -13.38
C VAL A 63 -6.39 7.85 -14.06
N ARG A 64 -6.12 9.16 -14.16
CA ARG A 64 -7.02 10.10 -14.86
C ARG A 64 -7.09 9.79 -16.35
N ALA A 65 -5.98 9.38 -16.96
CA ALA A 65 -5.97 8.93 -18.34
C ALA A 65 -6.83 7.68 -18.56
N LEU A 66 -7.11 6.87 -17.54
CA LEU A 66 -8.06 5.76 -17.59
C LEU A 66 -9.51 6.16 -17.27
N GLY A 67 -9.76 7.43 -16.93
CA GLY A 67 -11.09 7.91 -16.54
C GLY A 67 -11.47 7.54 -15.11
N LEU A 68 -10.49 7.22 -14.26
CA LEU A 68 -10.69 6.82 -12.87
C LEU A 68 -10.33 7.95 -11.88
N ALA A 69 -10.79 7.81 -10.64
CA ALA A 69 -10.44 8.70 -9.54
C ALA A 69 -9.25 8.14 -8.73
N PRO A 70 -8.12 8.87 -8.59
CA PRO A 70 -6.93 8.40 -7.85
C PRO A 70 -7.20 7.92 -6.43
N VAL A 71 -8.08 8.61 -5.71
CA VAL A 71 -8.43 8.26 -4.33
C VAL A 71 -9.16 6.92 -4.27
N GLU A 72 -10.09 6.66 -5.20
CA GLU A 72 -10.83 5.40 -5.24
C GLU A 72 -9.92 4.22 -5.60
N VAL A 73 -8.96 4.42 -6.50
CA VAL A 73 -7.96 3.39 -6.83
C VAL A 73 -7.10 3.04 -5.61
N LEU A 74 -6.69 4.03 -4.82
CA LEU A 74 -5.91 3.77 -3.60
C LEU A 74 -6.74 3.06 -2.52
N ARG A 75 -7.99 3.47 -2.32
CA ARG A 75 -8.92 2.81 -1.38
C ARG A 75 -9.11 1.34 -1.75
N GLU A 76 -9.34 1.05 -3.02
CA GLU A 76 -9.51 -0.31 -3.51
C GLU A 76 -8.22 -1.12 -3.39
N ALA A 77 -7.06 -0.54 -3.71
CA ALA A 77 -5.77 -1.20 -3.54
C ALA A 77 -5.50 -1.55 -2.07
N GLU A 78 -5.83 -0.66 -1.14
CA GLU A 78 -5.71 -0.91 0.29
C GLU A 78 -6.67 -2.01 0.76
N ALA A 79 -7.91 -2.03 0.27
CA ALA A 79 -8.88 -3.09 0.57
C ALA A 79 -8.39 -4.47 0.10
N GLN A 80 -7.78 -4.53 -1.09
CA GLN A 80 -7.16 -5.76 -1.61
C GLN A 80 -5.98 -6.20 -0.76
N LEU A 81 -5.10 -5.27 -0.37
CA LEU A 81 -3.95 -5.57 0.49
C LEU A 81 -4.38 -6.16 1.85
N ILE A 82 -5.41 -5.58 2.48
CA ILE A 82 -5.97 -6.09 3.73
C ILE A 82 -6.56 -7.49 3.54
N THR A 83 -7.24 -7.72 2.41
CA THR A 83 -7.83 -9.02 2.08
C THR A 83 -6.75 -10.09 1.88
N GLU A 84 -5.70 -9.77 1.12
CA GLU A 84 -4.54 -10.65 0.90
C GLU A 84 -3.86 -11.01 2.22
N ALA A 85 -3.65 -10.03 3.11
CA ALA A 85 -3.08 -10.27 4.43
C ALA A 85 -3.94 -11.22 5.28
N ARG A 86 -5.27 -11.06 5.25
CA ARG A 86 -6.19 -11.97 5.96
C ARG A 86 -6.15 -13.39 5.41
N VAL A 87 -6.14 -13.54 4.08
CA VAL A 87 -6.04 -14.86 3.44
C VAL A 87 -4.73 -15.54 3.80
N SER A 88 -3.61 -14.80 3.80
CA SER A 88 -2.31 -15.33 4.20
C SER A 88 -2.34 -15.88 5.64
N ASN A 89 -2.96 -15.15 6.58
CA ASN A 89 -3.08 -15.58 7.98
C ASN A 89 -3.93 -16.87 8.13
N LEU A 90 -5.02 -17.02 7.35
CA LEU A 90 -5.86 -18.21 7.42
C LEU A 90 -5.14 -19.48 6.95
N ILE A 91 -4.31 -19.36 5.90
CA ILE A 91 -3.51 -20.50 5.38
C ILE A 91 -2.46 -20.94 6.43
N GLU A 92 -1.89 -20.00 7.18
CA GLU A 92 -0.92 -20.30 8.24
C GLU A 92 -1.57 -21.03 9.43
N GLU A 93 -2.81 -20.68 9.80
CA GLU A 93 -3.55 -21.35 10.86
C GLU A 93 -3.97 -22.78 10.47
N GLU A 94 -4.42 -23.01 9.23
CA GLU A 94 -4.78 -24.34 8.73
C GLU A 94 -3.56 -25.28 8.59
N GLY A 95 -2.39 -24.75 8.23
CA GLY A 95 -1.13 -25.51 8.19
C GLY A 95 -0.62 -25.94 9.57
N SER A 96 -1.01 -25.22 10.63
CA SER A 96 -0.67 -25.54 12.02
C SER A 96 -1.50 -26.72 12.56
N GLU A 97 -2.78 -26.82 12.16
CA GLU A 97 -3.65 -27.92 12.56
C GLU A 97 -3.33 -29.25 11.85
N GLU A 98 -2.91 -29.21 10.58
CA GLU A 98 -2.45 -30.38 9.82
C GLU A 98 -1.15 -30.97 10.43
N ALA A 99 -0.21 -30.10 10.85
CA ALA A 99 1.03 -30.51 11.51
C ALA A 99 0.81 -31.11 12.93
N ALA A 100 -0.27 -30.72 13.61
CA ALA A 100 -0.67 -31.32 14.89
C ALA A 100 -1.33 -32.70 14.73
N ARG A 101 -1.96 -32.97 13.58
CA ARG A 101 -2.61 -34.26 13.28
C ARG A 101 -1.64 -35.35 12.76
N SER A 102 -0.44 -34.96 12.33
CA SER A 102 0.60 -35.88 11.82
C SER A 102 1.82 -35.98 12.75
N ARG A 103 1.58 -36.23 14.05
CA ARG A 103 2.63 -36.63 15.01
C ARG A 103 2.39 -38.06 15.47
N PRO A 104 3.26 -39.04 15.14
CA PRO A 104 3.24 -40.33 15.80
C PRO A 104 3.68 -40.16 17.27
N ASP A 105 3.07 -40.95 18.14
CA ASP A 105 3.25 -40.99 19.60
C ASP A 105 4.68 -40.66 20.08
N VAL A 106 4.87 -39.46 20.64
CA VAL A 106 6.06 -39.14 21.41
C VAL A 106 5.76 -39.40 22.88
N VAL A 107 6.30 -40.51 23.38
CA VAL A 107 6.27 -40.92 24.79
C VAL A 107 6.76 -39.77 25.68
N PRO A 108 6.04 -39.39 26.76
CA PRO A 108 6.48 -38.30 27.63
C PRO A 108 7.69 -38.77 28.47
N MET A 109 8.88 -38.29 28.10
CA MET A 109 10.09 -38.51 28.87
C MET A 109 10.05 -37.66 30.15
N ARG A 110 10.07 -38.33 31.30
CA ARG A 110 9.88 -37.76 32.64
C ARG A 110 10.87 -36.63 32.96
N ARG A 111 10.33 -35.60 33.64
CA ARG A 111 10.96 -34.41 34.23
C ARG A 111 12.34 -34.67 34.86
N ARG A 112 13.33 -33.86 34.48
CA ARG A 112 14.37 -33.34 35.40
C ARG A 112 15.08 -32.13 34.79
N GLY A 113 14.94 -30.95 35.39
CA GLY A 113 15.75 -29.76 35.04
C GLY A 113 15.03 -28.43 35.27
N THR A 114 15.64 -27.55 36.04
CA THR A 114 15.13 -26.32 36.65
C THR A 114 14.94 -25.11 35.72
N LEU A 115 14.08 -24.20 36.19
CA LEU A 115 13.61 -22.95 35.58
C LEU A 115 14.74 -22.01 35.16
N GLY A 116 14.72 -21.59 33.89
CA GLY A 116 15.52 -20.49 33.36
C GLY A 116 14.61 -19.40 32.77
N ARG A 117 14.37 -18.36 33.58
CA ARG A 117 13.92 -16.99 33.24
C ARG A 117 12.88 -16.83 32.12
N GLY A 118 11.62 -16.71 32.54
CA GLY A 118 10.63 -15.95 31.80
C GLY A 118 11.01 -14.47 31.80
N LEU A 119 11.14 -13.88 30.61
CA LEU A 119 10.99 -12.45 30.42
C LEU A 119 9.58 -12.23 29.88
N PRO A 120 8.74 -11.40 30.50
CA PRO A 120 7.43 -11.09 29.96
C PRO A 120 7.59 -10.31 28.64
N LEU A 121 6.74 -10.65 27.66
CA LEU A 121 6.45 -9.77 26.54
C LEU A 121 5.83 -8.51 27.16
N VAL A 122 6.45 -7.35 27.00
CA VAL A 122 5.86 -6.08 27.41
C VAL A 122 4.67 -5.79 26.51
N ASP A 123 3.48 -5.67 27.11
CA ASP A 123 2.29 -5.17 26.43
C ASP A 123 2.59 -3.79 25.84
N ALA A 124 2.31 -3.63 24.54
CA ALA A 124 2.32 -2.33 23.91
C ALA A 124 1.26 -1.44 24.58
N PRO A 125 1.58 -0.20 24.96
CA PRO A 125 0.58 0.69 25.55
C PRO A 125 -0.52 1.00 24.53
N ALA A 126 -1.76 0.68 24.91
CA ALA A 126 -2.99 0.96 24.17
C ALA A 126 -3.40 2.44 24.27
N ASP A 127 -2.47 3.35 23.99
CA ASP A 127 -2.74 4.79 23.98
C ASP A 127 -2.13 5.42 22.73
N LEU A 128 -2.87 5.31 21.63
CA LEU A 128 -2.84 6.31 20.56
C LEU A 128 -4.08 7.18 20.74
N GLY A 129 -4.09 7.96 21.82
CA GLY A 129 -5.01 9.07 22.02
C GLY A 129 -5.06 9.95 20.78
N GLU A 130 -6.24 9.97 20.16
CA GLU A 130 -6.94 11.19 19.74
C GLU A 130 -6.02 12.27 19.13
N TRP A 131 -5.77 12.15 17.83
CA TRP A 131 -5.26 13.27 17.06
C TRP A 131 -6.37 14.31 16.96
N ASP A 132 -6.33 15.26 17.88
CA ASP A 132 -7.22 16.42 17.91
C ASP A 132 -6.99 17.22 16.63
N VAL A 133 -7.86 17.00 15.64
CA VAL A 133 -7.83 17.70 14.36
C VAL A 133 -8.19 19.15 14.68
N ALA A 134 -7.17 20.01 14.75
CA ALA A 134 -7.38 21.44 14.92
C ALA A 134 -8.44 21.90 13.90
N ALA A 135 -9.59 22.33 14.42
CA ALA A 135 -10.69 22.83 13.61
C ALA A 135 -10.15 23.92 12.69
N HIS A 136 -10.23 23.67 11.38
CA HIS A 136 -9.94 24.69 10.39
C HIS A 136 -11.03 25.75 10.50
N ASP A 137 -10.68 26.93 11.03
CA ASP A 137 -11.54 28.11 11.06
C ASP A 137 -11.88 28.51 9.61
N PRO A 138 -13.16 28.44 9.18
CA PRO A 138 -13.56 28.75 7.81
C PRO A 138 -13.64 30.27 7.53
N GLY A 139 -13.03 31.11 8.37
CA GLY A 139 -13.18 32.57 8.34
C GLY A 139 -12.22 33.38 7.46
N THR A 140 -11.22 32.78 6.79
CA THR A 140 -10.30 33.59 5.96
C THR A 140 -10.89 33.83 4.57
N ASN A 141 -11.42 35.04 4.38
CA ASN A 141 -11.89 35.57 3.11
C ASN A 141 -10.79 35.46 2.02
N PRO A 142 -11.02 34.75 0.91
CA PRO A 142 -10.02 34.57 -0.16
C PRO A 142 -9.72 35.84 -0.99
N GLU A 143 -10.40 36.96 -0.74
CA GLU A 143 -10.21 38.20 -1.52
C GLU A 143 -9.18 39.18 -0.94
N ALA A 144 -8.47 38.83 0.14
CA ALA A 144 -7.43 39.71 0.73
C ALA A 144 -6.00 39.44 0.25
N GLU A 145 -5.74 38.37 -0.51
CA GLU A 145 -4.36 37.96 -0.87
C GLU A 145 -3.86 38.48 -2.23
N THR A 146 -4.69 39.20 -3.00
CA THR A 146 -4.28 39.72 -4.32
C THR A 146 -3.56 41.06 -4.30
N GLU A 147 -3.40 41.72 -3.14
CA GLU A 147 -2.70 43.03 -3.06
C GLU A 147 -1.26 42.97 -2.52
N ALA A 148 -0.73 41.79 -2.15
CA ALA A 148 0.61 41.70 -1.52
C ALA A 148 1.78 41.32 -2.46
N PHE A 149 1.53 40.93 -3.71
CA PHE A 149 2.59 40.52 -4.66
C PHE A 149 2.65 41.40 -5.92
N GLY A 150 2.36 42.69 -5.75
CA GLY A 150 2.28 43.65 -6.86
C GLY A 150 3.00 44.98 -6.62
N ALA A 151 4.02 45.06 -5.77
CA ALA A 151 4.97 46.18 -5.77
C ALA A 151 6.20 45.86 -4.90
N LEU A 152 7.31 45.54 -5.58
CA LEU A 152 8.73 45.91 -5.32
C LEU A 152 9.68 44.82 -5.81
#